data_AF-A0A959T8E0-F1
#
_entry.id   AF-A0A959T8E0-F1
#
_cell.length_a   1.000
_cell.length_b   1.000
_cell.length_c   1.000
_cell.angle_alpha   90.00
_cell.angle_beta   90.00
_cell.angle_gamma   90.00
#
_symmetry.space_group_name_H-M   'P 1'
#
loop_
_entity.id
_entity.type
_entity.pdbx_description
1 polymer ?
#
loop_
_entity_poly.entity_id
_entity_poly.type
_entity_poly.pdbx_seq_one_letter_code
_entity_poly.pdbx_strand_id
1 'polypeptide(L)'
;LLVWGGLGLRGVPAAQRRVVYMGLWLIAVFWAVVVFAPFFEPRDEGAGYVYYRYFPFIVPLVALLVLEGLVQRRGTWAAWGFVGFCGLSSLVFLVRQEDRPLPMDEATGWVLGRKYGHDPQLLGRIMAGAGTERKYQLTFGAGWGTAAAMFDRRTATDTAAMHRFQRTRAMWPVGELTAFDHGVERAFGPDVTPRLDPAIRELLDLEGIP
;
A
#
# COMPACT_ATOMS: atom_id res chain seq x y z
N LEU A 1 24.98 -18.05 -11.01
CA LEU A 1 25.23 -16.90 -11.93
C LEU A 1 26.25 -15.89 -11.37
N LEU A 2 27.24 -16.35 -10.58
CA LEU A 2 28.35 -15.54 -10.08
C LEU A 2 29.67 -16.15 -10.56
N VAL A 3 30.05 -15.78 -11.79
CA VAL A 3 31.41 -15.88 -12.32
C VAL A 3 31.83 -14.44 -12.60
N TRP A 4 32.21 -13.71 -11.55
CA TRP A 4 32.68 -12.31 -11.64
C TRP A 4 34.10 -12.13 -11.07
N GLY A 5 34.81 -13.23 -10.82
CA GLY A 5 36.23 -13.20 -10.48
C GLY A 5 37.06 -13.20 -11.77
N GLY A 6 37.44 -12.03 -12.27
CA GLY A 6 38.59 -11.93 -13.17
C GLY A 6 38.37 -11.44 -14.60
N LEU A 7 37.24 -10.84 -14.96
CA LEU A 7 37.17 -10.05 -16.19
C LEU A 7 37.87 -8.70 -15.95
N GLY A 8 39.17 -8.70 -16.28
CA GLY A 8 40.12 -7.65 -15.96
C GLY A 8 39.75 -6.29 -16.54
N LEU A 9 39.47 -5.33 -15.65
CA LEU A 9 39.56 -3.89 -15.91
C LEU A 9 41.02 -3.41 -16.12
N ARG A 10 41.94 -4.30 -16.55
CA ARG A 10 43.37 -4.00 -16.68
C ARG A 10 43.67 -2.97 -17.78
N GLY A 11 42.73 -2.72 -18.71
CA GLY A 11 42.86 -1.70 -19.76
C GLY A 11 42.05 -0.41 -19.55
N VAL A 12 41.25 -0.31 -18.49
CA VAL A 12 40.38 0.86 -18.29
C VAL A 12 41.17 1.99 -17.60
N PRO A 13 41.15 3.24 -18.12
CA PRO A 13 41.78 4.38 -17.47
C PRO A 13 41.33 4.53 -16.01
N ALA A 14 42.23 4.96 -15.12
CA ALA A 14 41.95 5.03 -13.67
C ALA A 14 40.69 5.85 -13.34
N ALA A 15 40.44 6.93 -14.08
CA ALA A 15 39.23 7.76 -13.93
C ALA A 15 37.95 6.97 -14.22
N GLN A 16 37.97 6.09 -15.23
CA GLN A 16 36.81 5.34 -15.68
C GLN A 16 36.56 4.10 -14.79
N ARG A 17 37.60 3.54 -14.16
CA ARG A 17 37.43 2.51 -13.11
C ARG A 17 36.66 3.06 -11.91
N ARG A 18 36.91 4.30 -11.50
CA ARG A 18 36.21 4.92 -10.36
C ARG A 18 34.70 5.00 -10.59
N VAL A 19 34.28 5.36 -11.80
CA VAL A 19 32.87 5.41 -12.19
C VAL A 19 32.24 4.01 -12.19
N VAL A 20 32.94 3.02 -12.75
CA VAL A 20 32.48 1.62 -12.76
C VAL A 20 32.32 1.08 -11.34
N TYR A 21 33.30 1.33 -10.47
CA TYR A 21 33.21 0.92 -9.07
C TYR A 21 32.09 1.64 -8.32
N MET A 22 31.88 2.95 -8.54
CA MET A 22 30.74 3.67 -7.98
C MET A 22 29.41 3.07 -8.44
N GLY A 23 29.26 2.74 -9.73
CA GLY A 23 28.05 2.11 -10.26
C GLY A 23 27.78 0.74 -9.64
N LEU A 24 28.82 -0.11 -9.53
CA LEU A 24 28.73 -1.41 -8.88
C LEU A 24 28.37 -1.27 -7.39
N TRP A 25 28.96 -0.29 -6.70
CA TRP A 25 28.66 -0.02 -5.29
C TRP A 25 27.21 0.44 -5.12
N LEU A 26 26.72 1.31 -6.00
CA LEU A 26 25.34 1.79 -5.99
C LEU A 26 24.34 0.65 -6.23
N ILE A 27 24.64 -0.25 -7.17
CA ILE A 27 23.85 -1.48 -7.41
C ILE A 27 23.85 -2.37 -6.17
N ALA A 28 25.02 -2.56 -5.54
CA ALA A 28 25.13 -3.37 -4.33
C ALA A 28 24.33 -2.78 -3.15
N VAL A 29 24.40 -1.45 -2.94
CA VAL A 29 23.59 -0.74 -1.94
C VAL A 29 22.11 -0.87 -2.24
N PHE A 30 21.71 -0.68 -3.50
CA PHE A 30 20.31 -0.85 -3.90
C PHE A 30 19.82 -2.27 -3.58
N TRP A 31 20.60 -3.29 -3.92
CA TRP A 31 20.28 -4.68 -3.58
C TRP A 31 20.19 -4.90 -2.08
N ALA A 32 21.12 -4.36 -1.30
CA ALA A 32 21.08 -4.43 0.15
C ALA A 32 19.80 -3.77 0.69
N VAL A 33 19.44 -2.58 0.24
CA VAL A 33 18.20 -1.91 0.61
C VAL A 33 16.99 -2.74 0.22
N VAL A 34 16.93 -3.29 -0.99
CA VAL A 34 15.80 -4.12 -1.46
C VAL A 34 15.64 -5.39 -0.64
N VAL A 35 16.75 -6.04 -0.25
CA VAL A 35 16.75 -7.29 0.51
C VAL A 35 16.45 -7.07 1.99
N PHE A 36 17.03 -6.02 2.60
CA PHE A 36 16.92 -5.79 4.04
C PHE A 36 15.76 -4.89 4.44
N ALA A 37 15.24 -4.06 3.53
CA ALA A 37 14.08 -3.26 3.86
C ALA A 37 12.85 -4.17 4.06
N PRO A 38 11.99 -3.86 5.03
CA PRO A 38 10.85 -4.70 5.42
C PRO A 38 9.71 -4.60 4.41
N PHE A 39 9.97 -5.02 3.18
CA PHE A 39 9.00 -5.01 2.08
C PHE A 39 8.28 -6.34 1.91
N PHE A 40 8.81 -7.42 2.48
CA PHE A 40 8.19 -8.74 2.55
C PHE A 40 7.67 -9.00 3.96
N GLU A 41 6.42 -8.62 4.21
CA GLU A 41 5.62 -9.35 5.20
C GLU A 41 4.94 -10.50 4.44
N PRO A 42 5.34 -11.77 4.64
CA PRO A 42 4.58 -12.89 4.11
C PRO A 42 3.19 -12.83 4.73
N ARG A 43 2.18 -12.64 3.88
CA ARG A 43 0.78 -12.73 4.26
C ARG A 43 0.22 -14.01 3.68
N ASP A 44 -0.44 -14.79 4.51
CA ASP A 44 -1.11 -16.03 4.10
C ASP A 44 -2.32 -15.77 3.19
N GLU A 45 -2.79 -14.52 3.11
CA GLU A 45 -4.06 -14.16 2.49
C GLU A 45 -3.89 -13.02 1.47
N GLY A 46 -3.47 -13.38 0.25
CA GLY A 46 -3.66 -12.55 -0.95
C GLY A 46 -2.57 -11.52 -1.26
N ALA A 47 -2.25 -11.43 -2.55
CA ALA A 47 -1.26 -10.51 -3.11
C ALA A 47 -1.63 -9.03 -2.83
N GLY A 48 -1.10 -8.48 -1.74
CA GLY A 48 -1.12 -7.05 -1.50
C GLY A 48 -0.32 -6.30 -2.56
N TYR A 49 -0.62 -5.00 -2.74
CA TYR A 49 -0.01 -4.01 -3.65
C TYR A 49 1.50 -3.78 -3.43
N VAL A 50 2.31 -4.84 -3.38
CA VAL A 50 3.76 -4.82 -3.12
C VAL A 50 4.52 -4.29 -4.34
N TYR A 51 3.97 -4.44 -5.56
CA TYR A 51 4.63 -4.00 -6.81
C TYR A 51 4.88 -2.49 -6.90
N TYR A 52 4.05 -1.64 -6.27
CA TYR A 52 4.23 -0.19 -6.34
C TYR A 52 5.31 0.35 -5.38
N ARG A 53 5.76 -0.44 -4.40
CA ARG A 53 6.76 0.02 -3.42
C ARG A 53 8.20 0.03 -3.95
N TYR A 54 8.48 -0.72 -5.02
CA TYR A 54 9.81 -0.73 -5.65
C TYR A 54 10.02 0.41 -6.66
N PHE A 55 8.92 0.96 -7.19
CA PHE A 55 8.94 2.05 -8.17
C PHE A 55 9.74 3.27 -7.71
N PRO A 56 9.62 3.75 -6.45
CA PRO A 56 10.40 4.87 -5.93
C PRO A 56 11.92 4.63 -5.94
N PHE A 57 12.38 3.38 -5.94
CA PHE A 57 13.81 3.05 -5.93
C PHE A 57 14.35 2.77 -7.34
N ILE A 58 13.54 2.17 -8.21
CA ILE A 58 13.93 1.84 -9.59
C ILE A 58 13.99 3.12 -10.45
N VAL A 59 13.01 4.02 -10.32
CA VAL A 59 12.91 5.21 -11.17
C VAL A 59 14.13 6.14 -11.05
N PRO A 60 14.66 6.49 -9.86
CA PRO A 60 15.86 7.32 -9.75
C PRO A 60 17.09 6.69 -10.41
N LEU A 61 17.25 5.36 -10.28
CA LEU A 61 18.35 4.62 -10.87
C LEU A 61 18.31 4.63 -12.40
N VAL A 62 17.12 4.39 -12.97
CA VAL A 62 16.89 4.49 -14.42
C VAL A 62 17.10 5.92 -14.90
N ALA A 63 16.62 6.92 -14.16
CA ALA A 63 16.82 8.32 -14.49
C ALA A 63 18.30 8.71 -14.52
N LEU A 64 19.10 8.25 -13.55
CA LEU A 64 20.55 8.46 -13.53
C LEU A 64 21.25 7.85 -14.75
N LEU A 65 20.87 6.62 -15.14
CA LEU A 65 21.42 5.97 -16.34
C LEU A 65 21.09 6.75 -17.62
N VAL A 66 19.86 7.27 -17.73
CA VAL A 66 19.43 8.11 -18.86
C VAL A 66 20.22 9.42 -18.88
N LEU A 67 20.39 10.09 -17.74
CA LEU A 67 21.14 11.33 -17.63
C LEU A 67 22.60 11.14 -18.04
N GLU A 68 23.26 10.10 -17.53
CA GLU A 68 24.65 9.77 -17.90
C GLU A 68 24.77 9.50 -19.40
N GLY A 69 23.86 8.70 -19.97
CA GLY A 69 23.84 8.41 -21.41
C GLY A 69 23.60 9.66 -22.27
N LEU A 70 22.77 10.60 -21.81
CA LEU A 70 22.51 11.87 -22.48
C LEU A 70 23.74 12.79 -22.44
N VAL A 71 24.40 12.91 -21.28
CA VAL A 71 25.61 13.71 -21.13
C VAL A 71 26.71 13.19 -22.06
N GLN A 72 26.92 11.88 -22.12
CA GLN A 72 27.96 11.28 -22.96
C GLN A 72 27.68 11.42 -24.47
N ARG A 73 26.43 11.27 -24.91
CA ARG A 73 26.09 11.27 -26.35
C ARG A 73 25.74 12.62 -26.94
N ARG A 74 25.11 13.50 -26.14
CA ARG A 74 24.55 14.77 -26.62
C ARG A 74 25.02 15.98 -25.82
N GLY A 75 25.81 15.78 -24.76
CA GLY A 75 26.31 16.85 -23.91
C GLY A 75 25.34 17.23 -22.79
N THR A 76 25.80 18.11 -21.92
CA THR A 76 25.10 18.49 -20.68
C THR A 76 23.76 19.20 -20.92
N TRP A 77 23.62 19.93 -22.03
CA TRP A 77 22.36 20.63 -22.36
C TRP A 77 21.20 19.66 -22.58
N ALA A 78 21.45 18.48 -23.17
CA ALA A 78 20.41 17.48 -23.40
C ALA A 78 19.92 16.85 -22.09
N ALA A 79 20.82 16.65 -21.13
CA ALA A 79 20.47 16.20 -19.79
C ALA A 79 19.62 17.24 -19.05
N TRP A 80 20.00 18.53 -19.12
CA TRP A 80 19.18 19.62 -18.58
C TRP A 80 17.80 19.71 -19.23
N GLY A 81 17.72 19.51 -20.55
CA GLY A 81 16.45 19.45 -21.27
C GLY A 81 15.54 18.30 -20.79
N PHE A 82 16.11 17.12 -20.54
CA PHE A 82 15.39 15.98 -19.98
C PHE A 82 14.87 16.26 -18.56
N VAL A 83 15.72 16.80 -17.68
CA VAL A 83 15.30 17.21 -16.32
C VAL A 83 14.19 18.25 -16.39
N GLY A 84 14.32 19.25 -17.26
CA GLY A 84 13.30 20.27 -17.50
C GLY A 84 11.98 19.67 -17.99
N PHE A 85 12.03 18.71 -18.91
CA PHE A 85 10.85 17.98 -19.39
C PHE A 85 10.17 17.16 -18.28
N CYS A 86 10.94 16.43 -17.46
CA CYS A 86 10.42 15.70 -16.30
C CYS A 86 9.79 16.64 -15.25
N GLY A 87 10.44 17.77 -14.98
CA GLY A 87 9.92 18.79 -14.07
C GLY A 87 8.62 19.40 -14.59
N LEU A 88 8.59 19.81 -15.87
CA LEU A 88 7.40 20.38 -16.51
C LEU A 88 6.25 19.38 -16.57
N SER A 89 6.51 18.12 -16.93
CA SER A 89 5.48 17.08 -16.96
C SER A 89 4.94 16.78 -15.56
N SER A 90 5.78 16.77 -14.53
CA SER A 90 5.35 16.64 -13.13
C SER A 90 4.46 17.83 -12.70
N LEU A 91 4.82 19.04 -13.11
CA LEU A 91 4.06 20.24 -12.80
C LEU A 91 2.71 20.28 -13.55
N VAL A 92 2.71 19.90 -14.83
CA VAL A 92 1.47 19.72 -15.62
C VAL A 92 0.59 18.65 -14.98
N PHE A 93 1.17 17.53 -14.54
CA PHE A 93 0.43 16.48 -13.83
C PHE A 93 -0.19 17.01 -12.54
N LEU A 94 0.57 17.79 -11.75
CA LEU A 94 0.10 18.35 -10.48
C LEU A 94 -1.01 19.40 -10.68
N VAL A 95 -0.93 20.21 -11.74
CA VAL A 95 -1.97 21.21 -12.09
C VAL A 95 -3.21 20.57 -12.72
N ARG A 96 -3.03 19.48 -13.48
CA ARG A 96 -4.14 18.73 -14.11
C ARG A 96 -4.74 17.65 -13.21
N GLN A 97 -4.16 17.43 -12.03
CA GLN A 97 -4.86 16.69 -10.99
C GLN A 97 -6.08 17.52 -10.63
N GLU A 98 -7.23 17.18 -11.22
CA GLU A 98 -8.51 17.58 -10.67
C GLU A 98 -8.48 17.16 -9.20
N ASP A 99 -8.77 18.11 -8.31
CA ASP A 99 -9.12 17.82 -6.93
C ASP A 99 -10.25 16.81 -7.00
N ARG A 100 -9.92 15.51 -6.86
CA ARG A 100 -10.97 14.50 -6.82
C ARG A 100 -11.80 14.86 -5.59
N PRO A 101 -13.06 15.30 -5.78
CA PRO A 101 -13.89 15.62 -4.65
C PRO A 101 -14.20 14.28 -4.02
N LEU A 102 -13.60 14.02 -2.86
CA LEU A 102 -14.06 13.14 -1.78
C LEU A 102 -12.80 12.71 -1.01
N PRO A 103 -12.67 13.04 0.27
CA PRO A 103 -11.73 12.29 1.08
C PRO A 103 -12.14 10.82 0.99
N MET A 104 -11.25 9.95 0.49
CA MET A 104 -11.51 8.51 0.43
C MET A 104 -11.37 7.90 1.84
N ASP A 105 -12.02 8.52 2.82
CA ASP A 105 -11.99 8.14 4.22
C ASP A 105 -12.64 6.76 4.41
N GLU A 106 -13.67 6.44 3.62
CA GLU A 106 -14.22 5.08 3.54
C GLU A 106 -13.16 4.08 3.08
N ALA A 107 -12.45 4.35 1.98
CA ALA A 107 -11.42 3.44 1.48
C ALA A 107 -10.24 3.33 2.46
N THR A 108 -9.88 4.45 3.11
CA THR A 108 -8.85 4.49 4.16
C THR A 108 -9.27 3.63 5.34
N GLY A 109 -10.51 3.79 5.81
CA GLY A 109 -11.12 2.96 6.84
C GLY A 109 -11.08 1.49 6.45
N TRP A 110 -11.43 1.16 5.20
CA TRP A 110 -11.38 -0.22 4.71
C TRP A 110 -9.99 -0.82 4.76
N VAL A 111 -8.96 -0.09 4.32
CA VAL A 111 -7.57 -0.53 4.41
C VAL A 111 -7.15 -0.74 5.87
N LEU A 112 -7.54 0.19 6.75
CA LEU A 112 -7.24 0.10 8.19
C LEU A 112 -7.95 -1.08 8.84
N GLY A 113 -9.24 -1.31 8.57
CA GLY A 113 -10.01 -2.46 9.04
C GLY A 113 -9.43 -3.78 8.53
N ARG A 114 -9.00 -3.83 7.27
CA ARG A 114 -8.31 -5.03 6.76
C ARG A 114 -6.99 -5.31 7.45
N LYS A 115 -6.25 -4.26 7.81
CA LYS A 115 -4.91 -4.41 8.40
C LYS A 115 -4.95 -4.64 9.92
N TYR A 116 -5.84 -3.94 10.61
CA TYR A 116 -5.86 -3.84 12.07
C TYR A 116 -7.22 -4.18 12.68
N GLY A 117 -8.19 -4.67 11.89
CA GLY A 117 -9.52 -5.03 12.38
C GLY A 117 -9.54 -6.14 13.43
N HIS A 118 -8.43 -6.86 13.63
CA HIS A 118 -8.27 -7.80 14.74
C HIS A 118 -7.95 -7.12 16.08
N ASP A 119 -7.56 -5.84 16.09
CA ASP A 119 -7.25 -5.02 17.27
C ASP A 119 -7.99 -3.66 17.20
N PRO A 120 -9.26 -3.61 17.68
CA PRO A 120 -10.07 -2.40 17.71
C PRO A 120 -9.46 -1.25 18.52
N GLN A 121 -8.65 -1.55 19.54
CA GLN A 121 -8.05 -0.50 20.37
C GLN A 121 -6.94 0.22 19.61
N LEU A 122 -6.10 -0.51 18.86
CA LEU A 122 -5.13 0.09 17.96
C LEU A 122 -5.83 0.86 16.83
N LEU A 123 -6.84 0.27 16.21
CA LEU A 123 -7.60 0.89 15.13
C LEU A 123 -8.27 2.20 15.58
N GLY A 124 -8.92 2.19 16.75
CA GLY A 124 -9.50 3.37 17.37
C GLY A 124 -8.46 4.45 17.68
N ARG A 125 -7.27 4.10 18.15
CA ARG A 125 -6.17 5.07 18.35
C ARG A 125 -5.70 5.72 17.06
N ILE A 126 -5.60 4.95 15.96
CA ILE A 126 -5.24 5.49 14.64
C ILE A 126 -6.31 6.47 14.16
N MET A 127 -7.58 6.14 14.37
CA MET A 127 -8.72 6.95 13.92
C MET A 127 -9.05 8.13 14.84
N ALA A 128 -8.56 8.16 16.08
CA ALA A 128 -8.86 9.20 17.07
C ALA A 128 -8.42 10.61 16.63
N GLY A 129 -7.42 10.72 15.76
CA GLY A 129 -6.96 11.99 15.21
C GLY A 129 -7.81 12.54 14.06
N ALA A 130 -8.80 11.78 13.58
CA ALA A 130 -9.67 12.23 12.50
C ALA A 130 -10.73 13.22 13.00
N GLY A 131 -11.01 14.25 12.20
CA GLY A 131 -12.13 15.17 12.47
C GLY A 131 -13.46 14.42 12.50
N THR A 132 -14.43 14.97 13.23
CA THR A 132 -15.78 14.38 13.41
C THR A 132 -16.48 14.06 12.08
N GLU A 133 -16.34 14.93 11.09
CA GLU A 133 -16.93 14.76 9.74
C GLU A 133 -16.39 13.53 9.01
N ARG A 134 -15.12 13.16 9.25
CA ARG A 134 -14.44 12.03 8.60
C ARG A 134 -14.62 10.72 9.37
N LYS A 135 -14.90 10.84 10.67
CA LYS A 135 -14.96 9.71 11.59
C LYS A 135 -16.00 8.68 11.17
N TYR A 136 -17.19 9.13 10.76
CA TYR A 136 -18.22 8.22 10.24
C TYR A 136 -17.72 7.40 9.05
N GLN A 137 -17.13 8.05 8.04
CA GLN A 137 -16.66 7.36 6.82
C GLN A 137 -15.50 6.40 7.13
N LEU A 138 -14.57 6.79 8.01
CA LEU A 138 -13.48 5.92 8.45
C LEU A 138 -14.01 4.70 9.22
N THR A 139 -14.96 4.89 10.12
CA THR A 139 -15.57 3.80 10.90
C THR A 139 -16.39 2.87 10.00
N PHE A 140 -17.15 3.41 9.06
CA PHE A 140 -17.86 2.64 8.05
C PHE A 140 -16.89 1.79 7.21
N GLY A 141 -15.84 2.41 6.68
CA GLY A 141 -14.79 1.70 5.98
C GLY A 141 -14.16 0.61 6.83
N ALA A 142 -13.85 0.92 8.09
CA ALA A 142 -13.24 -0.03 9.03
C ALA A 142 -14.12 -1.26 9.30
N GLY A 143 -15.44 -1.07 9.43
CA GLY A 143 -16.41 -2.16 9.53
C GLY A 143 -16.34 -3.09 8.32
N TRP A 144 -16.42 -2.50 7.13
CA TRP A 144 -16.31 -3.26 5.88
C TRP A 144 -14.97 -4.00 5.78
N GLY A 145 -13.85 -3.32 6.02
CA GLY A 145 -12.51 -3.90 5.95
C GLY A 145 -12.30 -5.02 6.96
N THR A 146 -12.83 -4.87 8.18
CA THR A 146 -12.73 -5.87 9.24
C THR A 146 -13.52 -7.13 8.90
N ALA A 147 -14.77 -6.98 8.47
CA ALA A 147 -15.58 -8.10 8.01
C ALA A 147 -14.92 -8.81 6.82
N ALA A 148 -14.41 -8.05 5.84
CA ALA A 148 -13.69 -8.60 4.71
C ALA A 148 -12.44 -9.37 5.15
N ALA A 149 -11.62 -8.87 6.07
CA ALA A 149 -10.44 -9.61 6.55
C ALA A 149 -10.80 -10.86 7.35
N MET A 150 -11.92 -10.86 8.08
CA MET A 150 -12.30 -11.99 8.92
C MET A 150 -13.05 -13.09 8.18
N PHE A 151 -13.71 -12.76 7.06
CA PHE A 151 -14.62 -13.68 6.37
C PHE A 151 -14.26 -13.94 4.89
N ASP A 152 -13.23 -13.30 4.33
CA ASP A 152 -12.80 -13.58 2.95
C ASP A 152 -12.48 -15.08 2.79
N ARG A 153 -13.12 -15.71 1.79
CA ARG A 153 -13.05 -17.15 1.49
C ARG A 153 -13.50 -18.08 2.62
N ARG A 154 -14.23 -17.58 3.61
CA ARG A 154 -14.84 -18.40 4.68
C ARG A 154 -16.34 -18.53 4.46
N THR A 155 -16.95 -19.48 5.16
CA THR A 155 -18.39 -19.78 5.09
C THR A 155 -19.01 -19.66 6.46
N ALA A 156 -20.34 -19.71 6.52
CA ALA A 156 -21.12 -19.74 7.77
C ALA A 156 -20.73 -20.85 8.77
N THR A 157 -20.01 -21.89 8.32
CA THR A 157 -19.54 -22.98 9.19
C THR A 157 -18.27 -22.63 10.00
N ASP A 158 -17.56 -21.55 9.66
CA ASP A 158 -16.36 -21.10 10.40
C ASP A 158 -16.75 -20.34 11.68
N THR A 159 -17.15 -21.10 12.70
CA THR A 159 -17.52 -20.58 14.02
C THR A 159 -16.38 -19.83 14.72
N ALA A 160 -15.12 -20.16 14.43
CA ALA A 160 -13.96 -19.50 15.01
C ALA A 160 -13.81 -18.07 14.49
N ALA A 161 -14.02 -17.85 13.20
CA ALA A 161 -14.09 -16.51 12.61
C ALA A 161 -15.23 -15.69 13.21
N MET A 162 -16.42 -16.31 13.33
CA MET A 162 -17.61 -15.67 13.90
C MET A 162 -17.37 -15.19 15.34
N HIS A 163 -16.86 -16.06 16.22
CA HIS A 163 -16.55 -15.69 17.60
C HIS A 163 -15.43 -14.65 17.70
N ARG A 164 -14.46 -14.66 16.78
CA ARG A 164 -13.43 -13.62 16.72
C ARG A 164 -14.05 -12.28 16.35
N PHE A 165 -14.89 -12.25 15.32
CA PHE A 165 -15.60 -11.06 14.88
C PHE A 165 -16.49 -10.48 15.97
N GLN A 166 -17.31 -11.30 16.63
CA GLN A 166 -18.18 -10.85 17.71
C GLN A 166 -17.40 -10.23 18.88
N ARG A 167 -16.28 -10.85 19.29
CA ARG A 167 -15.40 -10.27 20.32
C ARG A 167 -14.80 -8.94 19.88
N THR A 168 -14.35 -8.86 18.63
CA THR A 168 -13.83 -7.62 18.05
C THR A 168 -14.90 -6.53 18.02
N ARG A 169 -16.10 -6.83 17.53
CA ARG A 169 -17.25 -5.91 17.49
C ARG A 169 -17.59 -5.39 18.89
N ALA A 170 -17.63 -6.27 19.90
CA ALA A 170 -17.93 -5.89 21.28
C ALA A 170 -16.92 -4.91 21.92
N MET A 171 -15.71 -4.77 21.35
CA MET A 171 -14.70 -3.82 21.81
C MET A 171 -14.82 -2.44 21.16
N TRP A 172 -15.72 -2.25 20.19
CA TRP A 172 -15.93 -0.95 19.55
C TRP A 172 -16.70 0.02 20.47
N PRO A 173 -16.38 1.33 20.44
CA PRO A 173 -17.15 2.32 21.16
C PRO A 173 -18.61 2.35 20.70
N VAL A 174 -19.56 2.37 21.64
CA VAL A 174 -21.01 2.32 21.36
C VAL A 174 -21.44 3.42 20.37
N GLY A 175 -20.92 4.64 20.51
CA GLY A 175 -21.25 5.76 19.61
C GLY A 175 -20.74 5.62 18.17
N GLU A 176 -19.89 4.64 17.90
CA GLU A 176 -19.34 4.34 16.56
C GLU A 176 -19.89 3.04 15.98
N LEU A 177 -20.58 2.23 16.79
CA LEU A 177 -20.99 0.88 16.45
C LEU A 177 -21.94 0.85 15.25
N THR A 178 -22.88 1.81 15.17
CA THR A 178 -23.82 1.91 14.03
C THR A 178 -23.08 2.12 12.70
N ALA A 179 -22.10 3.02 12.66
CA ALA A 179 -21.32 3.27 11.44
C ALA A 179 -20.49 2.03 11.08
N PHE A 180 -19.90 1.37 12.07
CA PHE A 180 -19.12 0.16 11.88
C PHE A 180 -20.00 -0.96 11.30
N ASP A 181 -21.18 -1.19 11.87
CA ASP A 181 -22.10 -2.25 11.44
C ASP A 181 -22.65 -1.99 10.04
N HIS A 182 -23.00 -0.75 9.69
CA HIS A 182 -23.33 -0.42 8.29
C HIS A 182 -22.19 -0.79 7.32
N GLY A 183 -20.94 -0.59 7.74
CA GLY A 183 -19.77 -1.04 6.98
C GLY A 183 -19.70 -2.57 6.86
N VAL A 184 -19.99 -3.29 7.95
CA VAL A 184 -20.05 -4.76 7.95
C VAL A 184 -21.11 -5.25 6.99
N GLU A 185 -22.30 -4.65 6.99
CA GLU A 185 -23.38 -4.98 6.04
C GLU A 185 -22.95 -4.73 4.60
N ARG A 186 -22.26 -3.61 4.35
CA ARG A 186 -21.71 -3.28 3.03
C ARG A 186 -20.80 -4.39 2.52
N ALA A 187 -20.03 -5.06 3.37
CA ALA A 187 -19.15 -6.17 2.99
C ALA A 187 -19.88 -7.35 2.33
N PHE A 188 -21.18 -7.52 2.59
CA PHE A 188 -22.03 -8.55 2.00
C PHE A 188 -22.81 -8.07 0.76
N GLY A 189 -22.60 -6.83 0.33
CA GLY A 189 -23.26 -6.26 -0.84
C GLY A 189 -22.87 -6.99 -2.14
N PRO A 190 -23.79 -7.11 -3.11
CA PRO A 190 -23.54 -7.83 -4.36
C PRO A 190 -22.44 -7.20 -5.22
N ASP A 191 -22.23 -5.89 -5.09
CA ASP A 191 -21.26 -5.11 -5.87
C ASP A 191 -19.90 -4.94 -5.16
N VAL A 192 -19.67 -5.67 -4.07
CA VAL A 192 -18.48 -5.53 -3.22
C VAL A 192 -17.51 -6.68 -3.43
N THR A 193 -16.22 -6.35 -3.49
CA THR A 193 -15.12 -7.32 -3.60
C THR A 193 -14.22 -7.23 -2.36
N PRO A 194 -13.89 -8.36 -1.69
CA PRO A 194 -14.39 -9.71 -1.97
C PRO A 194 -15.88 -9.85 -1.63
N ARG A 195 -16.59 -10.70 -2.38
CA ARG A 195 -17.99 -11.05 -2.08
C ARG A 195 -17.99 -12.08 -0.96
N LEU A 196 -18.49 -11.69 0.21
CA LEU A 196 -18.61 -12.58 1.37
C LEU A 196 -19.83 -13.50 1.22
N ASP A 197 -19.81 -14.63 1.92
CA ASP A 197 -20.93 -15.59 1.98
C ASP A 197 -22.13 -14.92 2.68
N PRO A 198 -23.28 -14.73 1.99
CA PRO A 198 -24.46 -14.10 2.59
C PRO A 198 -25.01 -14.87 3.80
N ALA A 199 -24.77 -16.18 3.90
CA ALA A 199 -25.22 -16.97 5.05
C ALA A 199 -24.52 -16.54 6.35
N ILE A 200 -23.31 -15.96 6.28
CA ILE A 200 -22.63 -15.37 7.44
C ILE A 200 -23.41 -14.15 7.94
N ARG A 201 -24.00 -13.35 7.04
CA ARG A 201 -24.77 -12.15 7.41
C ARG A 201 -25.97 -12.50 8.29
N GLU A 202 -26.69 -13.57 7.98
CA GLU A 202 -27.87 -13.99 8.76
C GLU A 202 -27.52 -14.43 10.19
N LEU A 203 -26.27 -14.86 10.40
CA LEU A 203 -25.75 -15.27 11.71
C LEU A 203 -25.14 -14.11 12.50
N LEU A 204 -24.78 -13.03 11.81
CA LEU A 204 -24.36 -11.79 12.43
C LEU A 204 -25.64 -11.09 12.90
N ASP A 205 -25.98 -11.27 14.17
CA ASP A 205 -27.05 -10.52 14.85
C ASP A 205 -26.64 -9.03 14.96
N LEU A 206 -26.77 -8.31 13.85
CA LEU A 206 -26.45 -6.89 13.73
C LEU A 206 -27.62 -6.00 14.18
N GLU A 207 -28.82 -6.57 14.36
CA GLU A 207 -30.04 -5.85 14.77
C GLU A 207 -30.10 -5.57 16.29
N GLY A 208 -29.16 -6.10 17.07
CA GLY A 208 -29.07 -5.90 18.52
C GLY A 208 -28.42 -4.57 18.97
N ILE A 209 -28.85 -3.42 18.45
CA ILE A 209 -28.53 -2.11 19.04
C ILE A 209 -29.85 -1.51 19.57
N PRO A 210 -30.03 -1.35 20.90
CA PRO A 210 -31.16 -0.60 21.44
C PRO A 210 -31.12 0.89 21.06
#